data_AF-A0A7Y5CCW3-F1
#
_entry.id   AF-A0A7Y5CCW3-F1
#
_cell.length_a   1.000
_cell.length_b   1.000
_cell.length_c   1.000
_cell.angle_alpha   90.00
_cell.angle_beta   90.00
_cell.angle_gamma   90.00
#
_symmetry.space_group_name_H-M   'P 1'
#
loop_
_entity.id
_entity.type
_entity.pdbx_description
1 polymer ?
#
loop_
_entity_poly.entity_id
_entity_poly.type
_entity_poly.pdbx_seq_one_letter_code
_entity_poly.pdbx_strand_id
1 'polypeptide(L)'
;MYSHLPKTTAAQVLGRQVLRSGTSVGANYREAYRGRSKPEFIAKAGDCLRELEETSYWLELLAESGLMPSKRLEALHKECDELTAIFVVILRKSKRK
;
A
#
# COMPACT_ATOMS: atom_id res chain seq x y z
N MET A 1 1.57 -13.17 4.42
CA MET A 1 2.55 -12.45 5.27
C MET A 1 2.07 -12.31 6.72
N TYR A 2 1.01 -11.56 7.03
CA TYR A 2 0.61 -11.24 8.42
C TYR A 2 0.48 -12.46 9.36
N SER A 3 -0.15 -13.53 8.89
CA SER A 3 -0.32 -14.79 9.64
C SER A 3 0.98 -15.50 10.00
N HIS A 4 2.08 -15.17 9.31
CA HIS A 4 3.41 -15.77 9.48
C HIS A 4 4.33 -14.91 10.37
N LEU A 5 3.88 -13.75 10.85
CA LEU A 5 4.65 -12.92 11.77
C LEU A 5 4.73 -13.56 13.16
N PRO A 6 5.84 -13.32 13.90
CA PRO A 6 5.92 -13.69 15.30
C PRO A 6 4.75 -13.13 16.12
N LYS A 7 4.35 -13.84 17.18
CA LYS A 7 3.27 -13.38 18.08
C LYS A 7 3.72 -12.30 19.07
N THR A 8 4.93 -11.78 18.93
CA THR A 8 5.43 -10.67 19.74
C THR A 8 4.61 -9.41 19.49
N THR A 9 4.44 -8.58 20.52
CA THR A 9 3.64 -7.35 20.43
C THR A 9 4.12 -6.45 19.29
N ALA A 10 5.44 -6.25 19.15
CA ALA A 10 6.02 -5.42 18.10
C ALA A 10 5.64 -5.93 16.69
N ALA A 11 5.84 -7.22 16.41
CA ALA A 11 5.49 -7.81 15.11
C ALA A 11 3.99 -7.71 14.82
N GLN A 12 3.14 -7.92 15.83
CA GLN A 12 1.70 -7.84 15.66
C GLN A 12 1.22 -6.39 15.42
N VAL A 13 1.83 -5.39 16.06
CA VAL A 13 1.53 -3.97 15.85
C VAL A 13 1.92 -3.55 14.44
N LEU A 14 3.17 -3.80 14.02
CA LEU A 14 3.63 -3.44 12.68
C LEU A 14 2.88 -4.20 11.58
N GLY A 15 2.68 -5.51 11.78
CA GLY A 15 1.92 -6.33 10.84
C GLY A 15 0.49 -5.86 10.62
N ARG A 16 -0.17 -5.34 11.68
CA ARG A 16 -1.52 -4.77 11.56
C ARG A 16 -1.51 -3.48 10.74
N GLN A 17 -0.46 -2.68 10.85
CA GLN A 17 -0.33 -1.49 10.01
C GLN A 17 -0.22 -1.89 8.53
N VAL A 18 0.65 -2.85 8.18
CA VAL A 18 0.72 -3.38 6.80
C VAL A 18 -0.62 -3.94 6.33
N LEU A 19 -1.32 -4.70 7.17
CA LEU A 19 -2.61 -5.28 6.82
C LEU A 19 -3.64 -4.19 6.52
N ARG A 20 -3.69 -3.14 7.34
CA ARG A 20 -4.61 -2.00 7.15
C ARG A 20 -4.24 -1.25 5.87
N SER A 21 -3.01 -0.75 5.76
CA SER A 21 -2.61 0.08 4.62
C SER A 21 -2.69 -0.69 3.30
N GLY A 22 -2.21 -1.94 3.26
CA GLY A 22 -2.22 -2.75 2.04
C GLY A 22 -3.63 -3.07 1.55
N THR A 23 -4.59 -3.30 2.46
CA THR A 23 -6.00 -3.53 2.08
C THR A 23 -6.74 -2.23 1.74
N SER A 24 -6.34 -1.10 2.31
CA SER A 24 -6.89 0.23 2.01
C SER A 24 -6.67 0.65 0.56
N VAL A 25 -5.58 0.23 -0.10
CA VAL A 25 -5.31 0.56 -1.52
C VAL A 25 -6.48 0.16 -2.42
N GLY A 26 -6.93 -1.09 -2.31
CA GLY A 26 -8.06 -1.61 -3.09
C GLY A 26 -9.40 -0.97 -2.71
N ALA A 27 -9.59 -0.67 -1.42
CA ALA A 27 -10.79 0.01 -0.94
C ALA A 27 -10.89 1.44 -1.51
N ASN A 28 -9.81 2.23 -1.40
CA ASN A 28 -9.72 3.58 -1.95
C ASN A 28 -9.90 3.59 -3.47
N TYR A 29 -9.37 2.60 -4.18
CA TYR A 29 -9.57 2.53 -5.63
C TYR A 29 -11.04 2.24 -6.00
N ARG A 30 -11.73 1.38 -5.25
CA ARG A 30 -13.17 1.16 -5.44
C ARG A 30 -13.99 2.43 -5.20
N GLU A 31 -13.61 3.23 -4.20
CA GLU A 31 -14.22 4.54 -3.96
C GLU A 31 -13.93 5.50 -5.11
N ALA A 32 -12.68 5.58 -5.57
CA ALA A 32 -12.29 6.41 -6.72
C ALA A 32 -13.12 6.08 -7.95
N TYR A 33 -13.26 4.78 -8.28
CA TYR A 33 -14.04 4.31 -9.42
C TYR A 33 -15.53 4.69 -9.36
N ARG A 34 -16.08 4.85 -8.16
CA ARG A 34 -17.46 5.32 -7.93
C ARG A 34 -17.57 6.83 -7.74
N GLY A 35 -16.46 7.57 -7.86
CA GLY A 35 -16.43 9.02 -7.75
C GLY A 35 -17.39 9.67 -8.76
N ARG A 36 -18.04 10.75 -8.35
CA ARG A 36 -19.04 11.47 -9.15
C ARG A 36 -18.41 12.50 -10.08
N SER A 37 -17.14 12.80 -9.87
CA SER A 37 -16.40 13.76 -10.67
C SER A 37 -14.95 13.34 -10.85
N LYS A 38 -14.32 13.92 -11.85
CA LYS A 38 -12.90 13.69 -12.14
C LYS A 38 -11.97 14.19 -11.04
N PRO A 39 -12.17 15.37 -10.41
CA PRO A 39 -11.39 15.76 -9.23
C PRO A 39 -11.53 14.76 -8.07
N GLU A 40 -12.73 14.24 -7.83
CA GLU A 40 -12.99 13.22 -6.79
C GLU A 40 -12.25 11.92 -7.10
N PHE A 41 -12.30 11.44 -8.35
CA PHE A 41 -11.51 10.29 -8.79
C PHE A 41 -10.00 10.52 -8.56
N ILE A 42 -9.47 11.69 -8.94
CA ILE A 42 -8.05 12.02 -8.79
C ILE A 42 -7.65 12.06 -7.31
N ALA A 43 -8.48 12.65 -6.44
CA ALA A 43 -8.22 12.69 -5.00
C ALA A 43 -8.17 11.27 -4.41
N LYS A 44 -9.20 10.46 -4.65
CA LYS A 44 -9.30 9.10 -4.10
C LYS A 44 -8.27 8.12 -4.70
N ALA A 45 -7.95 8.24 -5.97
CA ALA A 45 -6.85 7.48 -6.57
C ALA A 45 -5.48 7.96 -6.03
N GLY A 46 -5.36 9.22 -5.60
CA GLY A 46 -4.20 9.73 -4.87
C GLY A 46 -4.04 9.09 -3.48
N ASP A 47 -5.14 8.78 -2.81
CA ASP A 47 -5.11 8.06 -1.53
C ASP A 47 -4.51 6.66 -1.69
N CYS A 48 -4.72 6.00 -2.83
CA CYS A 48 -4.09 4.71 -3.13
C CYS A 48 -2.56 4.79 -3.10
N LEU A 49 -1.97 5.87 -3.63
CA LEU A 49 -0.51 6.08 -3.55
C LEU A 49 -0.03 6.30 -2.12
N ARG A 50 -0.78 7.05 -1.30
CA ARG A 50 -0.45 7.26 0.11
C ARG A 50 -0.44 5.94 0.90
N GLU A 51 -1.43 5.09 0.66
CA GLU A 51 -1.52 3.77 1.30
C GLU A 51 -0.43 2.80 0.81
N LEU A 52 -0.02 2.87 -0.47
CA LEU A 52 1.09 2.09 -1.01
C LEU A 52 2.44 2.48 -0.39
N GLU A 53 2.70 3.79 -0.28
CA GLU A 53 3.88 4.33 0.41
C GLU A 53 3.91 3.89 1.88
N GLU A 54 2.78 4.02 2.59
CA GLU A 54 2.66 3.56 3.97
C GLU A 54 2.89 2.04 4.09
N THR A 55 2.37 1.27 3.14
CA THR A 55 2.58 -0.19 3.09
C THR A 55 4.05 -0.54 2.88
N SER A 56 4.75 0.12 1.94
CA SER A 56 6.19 -0.11 1.74
C SER A 56 6.99 0.23 2.99
N TYR A 57 6.72 1.40 3.60
CA TYR A 57 7.38 1.82 4.83
C TYR A 57 7.26 0.77 5.96
N TRP A 58 6.06 0.22 6.16
CA TRP A 58 5.87 -0.79 7.20
C TRP A 58 6.54 -2.14 6.86
N LEU A 59 6.65 -2.50 5.58
CA LEU A 59 7.39 -3.69 5.15
C LEU A 59 8.89 -3.50 5.37
N GLU A 60 9.45 -2.33 5.05
CA GLU A 60 10.84 -1.96 5.34
C GLU A 60 11.12 -2.05 6.83
N LEU A 61 10.27 -1.45 7.67
CA LEU A 61 10.46 -1.47 9.12
C LEU A 61 10.38 -2.88 9.70
N LEU A 62 9.55 -3.77 9.16
CA LEU A 62 9.51 -5.19 9.54
C LEU A 62 10.82 -5.93 9.22
N ALA A 63 11.46 -5.59 8.10
CA ALA A 63 12.75 -6.16 7.72
C ALA A 63 13.88 -5.62 8.61
N GLU A 64 13.98 -4.31 8.76
CA GLU A 64 15.04 -3.63 9.51
C GLU A 64 15.00 -3.96 11.01
N SER A 65 13.81 -4.15 11.57
CA SER A 65 13.64 -4.59 12.96
C SER A 65 13.92 -6.08 13.19
N GLY A 66 14.26 -6.84 12.14
CA GLY A 66 14.52 -8.28 12.23
C GLY A 66 13.27 -9.12 12.54
N LEU A 67 12.07 -8.56 12.41
CA LEU A 67 10.81 -9.24 12.69
C LEU A 67 10.34 -10.14 11.55
N MET A 68 10.86 -9.92 10.34
CA MET A 68 10.68 -10.79 9.18
C MET A 68 11.93 -10.72 8.28
N PRO A 69 12.43 -11.85 7.74
CA PRO A 69 13.53 -11.80 6.78
C PRO A 69 13.18 -11.00 5.53
N SER A 70 14.06 -10.09 5.11
CA SER A 70 13.86 -9.23 3.92
C SER A 70 13.48 -10.04 2.67
N LYS A 71 14.12 -11.20 2.45
CA LYS A 71 13.79 -12.12 1.36
C LYS A 71 12.33 -12.57 1.29
N ARG A 72 11.62 -12.60 2.42
CA ARG A 72 10.18 -12.92 2.47
C ARG A 72 9.28 -11.72 2.13
N LEU A 73 9.84 -10.51 2.12
CA LEU A 73 9.15 -9.25 1.85
C LEU A 73 9.49 -8.69 0.46
N GLU A 74 10.59 -9.10 -0.16
CA GLU A 74 11.01 -8.66 -1.50
C GLU A 74 9.89 -8.69 -2.55
N ALA A 75 9.13 -9.79 -2.62
CA ALA A 75 8.03 -9.91 -3.58
C ALA A 75 6.90 -8.89 -3.30
N LEU A 76 6.65 -8.57 -2.02
CA LEU A 76 5.63 -7.59 -1.63
C LEU A 76 6.08 -6.16 -1.89
N HIS A 77 7.35 -5.84 -1.61
CA HIS A 77 7.91 -4.54 -2.00
C HIS A 77 7.85 -4.32 -3.50
N LYS A 78 8.25 -5.33 -4.27
CA LYS A 78 8.15 -5.28 -5.73
C LYS A 78 6.71 -5.04 -6.20
N GLU A 79 5.74 -5.72 -5.60
CA GLU A 79 4.32 -5.50 -5.90
C GLU A 79 3.86 -4.08 -5.53
N CYS A 80 4.31 -3.53 -4.40
CA CYS A 80 4.07 -2.12 -4.03
C CYS A 80 4.63 -1.15 -5.08
N ASP A 81 5.83 -1.39 -5.59
CA ASP A 81 6.46 -0.56 -6.63
C ASP A 81 5.68 -0.64 -7.96
N GLU A 82 5.29 -1.84 -8.35
CA GLU A 82 4.48 -2.09 -9.56
C GLU A 82 3.13 -1.37 -9.48
N LEU A 83 2.43 -1.49 -8.34
CA LEU A 83 1.17 -0.80 -8.10
C LEU A 83 1.36 0.73 -8.06
N THR A 84 2.43 1.21 -7.42
CA THR A 84 2.77 2.64 -7.38
C THR A 84 2.95 3.19 -8.80
N ALA A 85 3.72 2.49 -9.65
CA ALA A 85 3.91 2.88 -11.04
C ALA A 85 2.57 2.93 -11.82
N ILE A 86 1.70 1.95 -11.61
CA ILE A 86 0.36 1.91 -12.22
C ILE A 86 -0.47 3.14 -11.79
N PHE A 87 -0.56 3.41 -10.50
CA PHE A 87 -1.36 4.53 -9.96
C PHE A 87 -0.80 5.89 -10.38
N VAL A 88 0.52 6.05 -10.44
CA VAL A 88 1.16 7.26 -11.00
C VAL A 88 0.73 7.49 -12.45
N VAL A 89 0.72 6.45 -13.27
CA VAL A 89 0.28 6.56 -14.68
C VAL A 89 -1.21 6.89 -14.77
N ILE A 90 -2.06 6.26 -13.96
CA ILE A 90 -3.51 6.53 -13.88
C ILE A 90 -3.75 8.01 -13.55
N LEU A 91 -3.11 8.52 -12.51
CA LEU A 91 -3.28 9.90 -12.05
C LEU A 91 -2.74 10.90 -13.07
N ARG A 92 -1.56 10.65 -13.66
CA ARG A 92 -0.98 11.50 -14.69
C ARG A 92 -1.88 11.60 -15.92
N LYS A 93 -2.43 10.48 -16.38
CA LYS A 93 -3.38 10.47 -17.52
C LYS A 93 -4.68 11.18 -17.18
N SER A 94 -5.17 10.99 -15.97
CA SER A 94 -6.42 11.61 -15.50
C SER A 94 -6.27 13.14 -15.42
N LYS A 95 -5.13 13.68 -14.98
CA LYS A 95 -4.90 15.13 -14.89
C LYS A 95 -4.70 15.83 -16.25
N ARG A 96 -4.34 15.10 -17.30
CA ARG A 96 -4.00 15.65 -18.64
C ARG A 96 -5.18 15.79 -19.59
N LYS A 97 -6.18 14.91 -19.48
CA LYS A 97 -7.48 15.12 -20.13
C LYS A 97 -8.24 16.23 -19.43
#